data_AF-A0A1G8LIG8-F1
#
_entry.id   AF-A0A1G8LIG8-F1
#
_cell.length_a   1.000
_cell.length_b   1.000
_cell.length_c   1.000
_cell.angle_alpha   90.00
_cell.angle_beta   90.00
_cell.angle_gamma   90.00
#
_symmetry.space_group_name_H-M   'P 1'
#
loop_
_entity.id
_entity.type
_entity.pdbx_description
1 polymer ?
#
loop_
_entity_poly.entity_id
_entity_poly.type
_entity_poly.pdbx_seq_one_letter_code
_entity_poly.pdbx_strand_id
1 'polypeptide(L)'
;MDPHDSRDQGTAGVLAALAFIDNVGFHGIATNLTGPAPKIDRNWAALIGNARIAVAATRWPDRLNPQVQAFLTAAEKLVSALELRDTDATKGPAGELHISYHALSDAGWQHLAEAAGIAAGAHDAEGHAHGAEGHGHHH
;
A
#
# COMPACT_ATOMS: atom_id res chain seq x y z
N MET A 1 3.38 -25.31 29.11
CA MET A 1 3.40 -24.18 28.16
C MET A 1 4.23 -24.63 26.98
N ASP A 2 3.57 -25.01 25.90
CA ASP A 2 4.24 -25.49 24.69
C ASP A 2 4.82 -24.32 23.89
N PRO A 3 6.09 -24.39 23.45
CA PRO A 3 6.76 -23.31 22.71
C PRO A 3 6.41 -23.28 21.21
N HIS A 4 5.36 -23.99 20.78
CA HIS A 4 5.03 -24.17 19.36
C HIS A 4 3.96 -23.22 18.79
N ASP A 5 3.35 -22.34 19.60
CA ASP A 5 2.13 -21.61 19.20
C ASP A 5 2.34 -20.10 18.90
N SER A 6 3.54 -19.70 18.48
CA SER A 6 3.85 -18.29 18.17
C SER A 6 3.96 -17.99 16.67
N ARG A 7 3.96 -19.01 15.79
CA ARG A 7 4.05 -18.84 14.33
C ARG A 7 2.69 -18.74 13.62
N ASP A 8 1.62 -19.21 14.25
CA ASP A 8 0.29 -19.29 13.61
C ASP A 8 -0.63 -18.10 13.94
N GLN A 9 -0.40 -17.40 15.06
CA GLN A 9 -1.26 -16.30 15.49
C GLN A 9 -0.97 -15.00 14.72
N GLY A 10 -1.45 -14.91 13.48
CA GLY A 10 -1.50 -13.66 12.71
C GLY A 10 -1.20 -13.81 11.22
N THR A 11 -0.46 -14.83 10.80
CA THR A 11 -0.03 -15.04 9.40
C THR A 11 -1.20 -15.08 8.43
N ALA A 12 -2.25 -15.86 8.74
CA ALA A 12 -3.45 -15.94 7.90
C ALA A 12 -4.20 -14.61 7.83
N GLY A 13 -4.24 -13.84 8.94
CA GLY A 13 -4.89 -12.53 8.97
C GLY A 13 -4.14 -11.48 8.16
N VAL A 14 -2.80 -11.48 8.24
CA VAL A 14 -1.92 -10.64 7.41
C VAL A 14 -2.11 -11.00 5.94
N LEU A 15 -2.03 -12.29 5.58
CA LEU A 15 -2.24 -12.77 4.22
C LEU A 15 -3.61 -12.34 3.66
N ALA A 16 -4.68 -12.54 4.44
CA ALA A 16 -6.03 -12.17 4.04
C ALA A 16 -6.19 -10.66 3.84
N ALA A 17 -5.63 -9.84 4.73
CA ALA A 17 -5.67 -8.39 4.60
C ALA A 17 -4.91 -7.91 3.36
N LEU A 18 -3.70 -8.43 3.12
CA LEU A 18 -2.90 -8.11 1.94
C LEU A 18 -3.63 -8.47 0.65
N ALA A 19 -4.11 -9.70 0.54
CA ALA A 19 -4.87 -10.16 -0.63
C ALA A 19 -6.15 -9.33 -0.87
N PHE A 20 -6.78 -8.82 0.20
CA PHE A 20 -7.93 -7.95 0.08
C PHE A 20 -7.54 -6.55 -0.44
N ILE A 21 -6.57 -5.89 0.21
CA ILE A 21 -6.18 -4.52 -0.15
C ILE A 21 -5.53 -4.44 -1.53
N ASP A 22 -4.78 -5.47 -1.95
CA ASP A 22 -4.15 -5.53 -3.27
C ASP A 22 -5.18 -5.57 -4.42
N ASN A 23 -6.39 -6.08 -4.13
CA ASN A 23 -7.48 -6.18 -5.11
C ASN A 23 -8.43 -4.96 -5.13
N VAL A 24 -8.22 -3.96 -4.26
CA VAL A 24 -9.09 -2.77 -4.22
C VAL A 24 -8.90 -1.86 -5.44
N GLY A 25 -7.70 -1.86 -6.03
CA GLY A 25 -7.39 -1.03 -7.20
C GLY A 25 -7.01 0.43 -6.86
N PHE A 26 -6.35 0.67 -5.73
CA PHE A 26 -5.96 2.02 -5.27
C PHE A 26 -5.18 2.83 -6.32
N HIS A 27 -4.30 2.19 -7.10
CA HIS A 27 -3.58 2.86 -8.19
C HIS A 27 -4.53 3.46 -9.25
N GLY A 28 -5.55 2.70 -9.65
CA GLY A 28 -6.55 3.14 -10.62
C GLY A 28 -7.43 4.27 -10.05
N ILE A 29 -7.81 4.17 -8.77
CA ILE A 29 -8.54 5.24 -8.07
C ILE A 29 -7.71 6.53 -8.05
N ALA A 30 -6.44 6.45 -7.63
CA ALA A 30 -5.56 7.62 -7.55
C ALA A 30 -5.31 8.25 -8.92
N THR A 31 -5.03 7.44 -9.95
CA THR A 31 -4.85 7.93 -11.31
C THR A 31 -6.11 8.60 -11.86
N ASN A 32 -7.31 8.08 -11.55
CA ASN A 32 -8.55 8.71 -11.97
C ASN A 32 -8.75 10.08 -11.29
N LEU A 33 -8.62 10.12 -9.96
CA LEU A 33 -8.87 11.33 -9.15
C LEU A 33 -7.85 12.45 -9.42
N THR A 34 -6.64 12.10 -9.86
CA THR A 34 -5.57 13.06 -10.19
C THR A 34 -5.44 13.36 -11.68
N GLY A 35 -6.19 12.66 -12.53
CA GLY A 35 -6.19 12.83 -13.97
C GLY A 35 -6.81 14.15 -14.46
N PRO A 36 -6.79 14.41 -15.78
CA PRO A 36 -7.27 15.67 -16.37
C PRO A 36 -8.80 15.87 -16.30
N ALA A 37 -9.56 14.79 -16.09
CA ALA A 37 -11.02 14.81 -15.99
C ALA A 37 -11.47 13.90 -14.83
N PRO A 38 -11.20 14.29 -13.57
CA PRO A 38 -11.37 13.42 -12.43
C PRO A 38 -12.85 13.17 -12.14
N LYS A 39 -13.20 11.92 -11.82
CA LYS A 39 -14.58 11.50 -11.54
C LYS A 39 -14.62 10.62 -10.30
N ILE A 40 -15.50 10.94 -9.38
CA ILE A 40 -15.74 10.12 -8.19
C ILE A 40 -16.72 9.00 -8.54
N ASP A 41 -16.28 7.74 -8.42
CA ASP A 41 -17.20 6.60 -8.39
C ASP A 41 -17.87 6.50 -7.02
N ARG A 42 -19.20 6.33 -7.02
CA ARG A 42 -20.00 6.25 -5.80
C ARG A 42 -19.63 5.09 -4.87
N ASN A 43 -18.98 4.05 -5.40
CA ASN A 43 -18.63 2.85 -4.65
C ASN A 43 -17.27 2.97 -3.94
N TRP A 44 -16.43 3.95 -4.31
CA TRP A 44 -15.06 4.03 -3.79
C TRP A 44 -15.00 4.26 -2.29
N ALA A 45 -15.84 5.13 -1.72
CA ALA A 45 -15.86 5.38 -0.28
C ALA A 45 -16.09 4.09 0.52
N ALA A 46 -17.10 3.30 0.14
CA ALA A 46 -17.41 2.03 0.77
C ALA A 46 -16.28 1.00 0.57
N LEU A 47 -15.73 0.92 -0.63
CA LEU A 47 -14.65 -0.01 -0.95
C LEU A 47 -13.38 0.27 -0.12
N ILE A 48 -12.95 1.53 -0.07
CA ILE A 48 -11.79 1.98 0.73
C ILE A 48 -12.09 1.83 2.22
N GLY A 49 -13.32 2.11 2.65
CA GLY A 49 -13.77 1.88 4.03
C GLY A 49 -13.63 0.42 4.45
N ASN A 50 -14.04 -0.52 3.60
CA ASN A 50 -13.87 -1.95 3.85
C ASN A 50 -12.40 -2.36 3.93
N ALA A 51 -11.54 -1.78 3.08
CA ALA A 51 -10.10 -2.02 3.14
C ALA A 51 -9.49 -1.52 4.46
N ARG A 52 -9.91 -0.33 4.91
CA ARG A 52 -9.53 0.23 6.21
C ARG A 52 -9.97 -0.68 7.37
N ILE A 53 -11.18 -1.23 7.32
CA ILE A 53 -11.68 -2.19 8.32
C ILE A 53 -10.83 -3.47 8.32
N ALA A 54 -10.54 -4.05 7.15
CA ALA A 54 -9.71 -5.24 7.04
C ALA A 54 -8.32 -5.02 7.66
N VAL A 55 -7.68 -3.89 7.36
CA VAL A 55 -6.37 -3.54 7.95
C VAL A 55 -6.48 -3.32 9.46
N ALA A 56 -7.51 -2.61 9.94
CA ALA A 56 -7.68 -2.34 11.37
C ALA A 56 -8.03 -3.59 12.20
N ALA A 57 -8.73 -4.56 11.61
CA ALA A 57 -9.12 -5.81 12.25
C ALA A 57 -7.98 -6.84 12.31
N THR A 58 -6.95 -6.68 11.47
CA THR A 58 -5.81 -7.59 11.40
C THR A 58 -4.80 -7.30 12.50
N ARG A 59 -4.34 -8.36 13.17
CA ARG A 59 -3.18 -8.29 14.06
C ARG A 59 -1.91 -8.29 13.23
N TRP A 60 -1.28 -7.13 13.11
CA TRP A 60 -0.02 -6.97 12.38
C TRP A 60 1.21 -7.22 13.28
N PRO A 61 2.33 -7.69 12.71
CA PRO A 61 3.63 -7.65 13.38
C PRO A 61 4.00 -6.21 13.77
N ASP A 62 4.55 -6.02 14.98
CA ASP A 62 4.85 -4.68 15.53
C ASP A 62 5.70 -3.81 14.59
N ARG A 63 6.63 -4.44 13.86
CA ARG A 63 7.50 -3.74 12.89
C ARG A 63 6.76 -3.10 11.72
N LEU A 64 5.55 -3.55 11.41
CA LEU A 64 4.70 -3.02 10.34
C LEU A 64 3.75 -1.92 10.83
N ASN A 65 3.72 -1.63 12.13
CA ASN A 65 2.81 -0.64 12.70
C ASN A 65 2.92 0.75 12.02
N PRO A 66 4.11 1.29 11.69
CA PRO A 66 4.21 2.56 10.97
C PRO A 66 3.44 2.57 9.64
N GLN A 67 3.56 1.51 8.85
CA GLN A 67 2.90 1.35 7.54
C GLN A 67 1.39 1.19 7.71
N VAL A 68 0.97 0.40 8.72
CA VAL A 68 -0.45 0.23 9.07
C VAL A 68 -1.09 1.57 9.42
N GLN A 69 -0.47 2.36 10.30
CA GLN A 69 -1.02 3.65 10.71
C GLN A 69 -1.06 4.66 9.55
N ALA A 70 -0.04 4.66 8.69
CA ALA A 70 -0.03 5.50 7.50
C ALA A 70 -1.20 5.15 6.57
N PHE A 71 -1.43 3.86 6.30
CA PHE A 71 -2.56 3.41 5.49
C PHE A 71 -3.90 3.80 6.10
N LEU A 72 -4.13 3.51 7.38
CA LEU A 72 -5.39 3.79 8.07
C LEU A 72 -5.74 5.29 8.05
N THR A 73 -4.74 6.14 8.26
CA THR A 73 -4.87 7.59 8.23
C THR A 73 -5.19 8.10 6.83
N ALA A 74 -4.45 7.64 5.82
CA ALA A 74 -4.68 8.07 4.43
C ALA A 74 -6.05 7.60 3.91
N ALA A 75 -6.46 6.38 4.25
CA ALA A 75 -7.76 5.82 3.89
C ALA A 75 -8.90 6.65 4.50
N GLU A 76 -8.79 7.05 5.76
CA GLU A 76 -9.79 7.89 6.44
C GLU A 76 -9.94 9.27 5.79
N LYS A 77 -8.81 9.93 5.48
CA LYS A 77 -8.82 11.22 4.77
C LYS A 77 -9.51 11.11 3.42
N LEU A 78 -9.19 10.06 2.64
CA LEU A 78 -9.77 9.89 1.31
C LEU A 78 -11.26 9.55 1.38
N VAL A 79 -11.68 8.66 2.28
CA VAL A 79 -13.11 8.35 2.48
C VAL A 79 -13.89 9.61 2.81
N SER A 80 -13.39 10.43 3.74
CA SER A 80 -14.03 11.70 4.11
C SER A 80 -14.18 12.65 2.92
N ALA A 81 -13.13 12.79 2.09
CA ALA A 81 -13.19 13.63 0.90
C ALA A 81 -14.16 13.09 -0.17
N LEU A 82 -14.21 11.76 -0.35
CA LEU A 82 -15.12 11.10 -1.29
C LEU A 82 -16.59 11.26 -0.89
N GLU A 83 -16.90 11.18 0.41
CA GLU A 83 -18.26 11.36 0.94
C GLU A 83 -18.78 12.78 0.72
N LEU A 84 -17.90 13.77 0.82
CA LEU A 84 -18.20 15.18 0.49
C LEU A 84 -18.32 15.43 -1.01
N ARG A 85 -17.94 14.46 -1.85
CA ARG A 85 -17.92 14.55 -3.32
C ARG A 85 -17.10 15.72 -3.85
N ASP A 86 -16.07 16.12 -3.11
CA ASP A 86 -15.15 17.18 -3.49
C ASP A 86 -13.94 16.58 -4.21
N THR A 87 -13.94 16.66 -5.53
CA THR A 87 -12.90 16.07 -6.36
C THR A 87 -11.52 16.69 -6.12
N ASP A 88 -11.44 17.99 -5.83
CA ASP A 88 -10.15 18.63 -5.58
C ASP A 88 -9.58 18.21 -4.22
N ALA A 89 -10.43 18.12 -3.20
CA ALA A 89 -10.03 17.64 -1.87
C ALA A 89 -9.57 16.17 -1.87
N THR A 90 -10.00 15.35 -2.84
CA THR A 90 -9.59 13.93 -2.90
C THR A 90 -8.16 13.71 -3.44
N LYS A 91 -7.59 14.65 -4.20
CA LYS A 91 -6.33 14.44 -4.94
C LYS A 91 -5.15 14.10 -4.02
N GLY A 92 -4.94 14.91 -2.99
CA GLY A 92 -3.88 14.71 -2.00
C GLY A 92 -4.03 13.38 -1.26
N PRO A 93 -5.17 13.14 -0.59
CA PRO A 93 -5.44 11.87 0.11
C PRO A 93 -5.37 10.63 -0.79
N ALA A 94 -5.74 10.73 -2.08
CA ALA A 94 -5.61 9.62 -3.02
C ALA A 94 -4.15 9.25 -3.29
N GLY A 95 -3.27 10.23 -3.43
CA GLY A 95 -1.82 10.01 -3.54
C GLY A 95 -1.24 9.42 -2.25
N GLU A 96 -1.61 9.97 -1.08
CA GLU A 96 -1.17 9.44 0.22
C GLU A 96 -1.60 7.98 0.41
N LEU A 97 -2.84 7.63 0.06
CA LEU A 97 -3.34 6.28 0.18
C LEU A 97 -2.63 5.33 -0.77
N HIS A 98 -2.40 5.74 -2.03
CA HIS A 98 -1.65 4.94 -2.99
C HIS A 98 -0.24 4.59 -2.50
N ILE A 99 0.49 5.58 -1.95
CA ILE A 99 1.84 5.38 -1.42
C ILE A 99 1.82 4.48 -0.19
N SER A 100 0.94 4.76 0.78
CA SER A 100 0.87 3.98 2.03
C SER A 100 0.37 2.56 1.81
N TYR A 101 -0.51 2.34 0.84
CA TYR A 101 -0.91 1.00 0.38
C TYR A 101 0.31 0.21 -0.13
N HIS A 102 1.11 0.76 -1.04
CA HIS A 102 2.30 0.07 -1.54
C HIS A 102 3.27 -0.25 -0.40
N ALA A 103 3.56 0.74 0.45
CA ALA A 103 4.46 0.53 1.59
C ALA A 103 3.99 -0.58 2.55
N LEU A 104 2.68 -0.66 2.83
CA LEU A 104 2.12 -1.72 3.66
C LEU A 104 2.13 -3.07 2.95
N SER A 105 1.76 -3.11 1.67
CA SER A 105 1.70 -4.35 0.88
C SER A 105 3.08 -4.97 0.72
N ASP A 106 4.06 -4.18 0.26
CA ASP A 106 5.45 -4.63 0.06
C ASP A 106 6.06 -5.15 1.36
N ALA A 107 5.93 -4.40 2.46
CA ALA A 107 6.47 -4.80 3.76
C ALA A 107 5.75 -6.02 4.35
N GLY A 108 4.44 -6.15 4.11
CA GLY A 108 3.64 -7.29 4.53
C GLY A 108 4.03 -8.57 3.80
N TRP A 109 4.16 -8.52 2.47
CA TRP A 109 4.60 -9.66 1.67
C TRP A 109 6.04 -10.05 1.99
N GLN A 110 6.94 -9.07 2.19
CA GLN A 110 8.30 -9.33 2.67
C GLN A 110 8.28 -10.07 4.02
N HIS A 111 7.43 -9.64 4.96
CA HIS A 111 7.28 -10.34 6.24
C HIS A 111 6.85 -11.79 6.08
N LEU A 112 5.86 -12.05 5.23
CA LEU A 112 5.37 -13.40 4.98
C LEU A 112 6.44 -14.28 4.30
N ALA A 113 7.22 -13.71 3.36
CA ALA A 113 8.32 -14.42 2.71
C ALA A 113 9.40 -14.83 3.72
N GLU A 114 9.82 -13.91 4.58
CA GLU A 114 10.78 -14.18 5.67
C GLU A 114 10.26 -15.26 6.64
N ALA A 115 8.99 -15.16 7.03
CA ALA A 115 8.35 -16.15 7.92
C ALA A 115 8.26 -17.54 7.28
N ALA A 116 8.11 -17.62 5.96
CA ALA A 116 8.11 -18.85 5.18
C ALA A 116 9.52 -19.41 4.88
N GLY A 117 10.59 -18.69 5.24
CA GLY A 117 11.96 -19.07 4.89
C GLY A 117 12.27 -18.94 3.39
N ILE A 118 11.46 -18.17 2.65
CA ILE A 118 11.71 -17.85 1.25
C ILE A 118 12.71 -16.69 1.27
N ALA A 119 13.94 -16.95 0.81
CA ALA A 119 14.93 -15.88 0.64
C ALA A 119 14.28 -14.77 -0.20
N ALA A 120 14.36 -13.52 0.27
CA ALA A 120 13.96 -12.39 -0.54
C ALA A 120 14.76 -12.49 -1.85
N GLY A 121 14.08 -12.88 -2.92
CA GLY A 121 14.65 -12.74 -4.24
C GLY A 121 15.03 -11.27 -4.36
N ALA A 122 16.30 -11.01 -4.67
CA ALA A 122 16.71 -9.70 -5.09
C ALA A 122 15.74 -9.28 -6.19
N HIS A 123 14.80 -8.39 -5.87
CA HIS A 123 14.16 -7.59 -6.89
C HIS A 123 15.28 -6.70 -7.38
N ASP A 124 15.92 -7.18 -8.45
CA ASP A 124 17.09 -6.60 -9.03
C ASP A 124 16.94 -5.09 -9.15
N ALA A 125 17.91 -4.41 -8.56
CA ALA A 125 18.32 -3.09 -8.94
C ALA A 125 18.84 -3.14 -10.40
N GLU A 126 17.94 -3.28 -11.36
CA GLU A 126 18.23 -3.11 -12.79
C GLU A 126 17.20 -2.18 -13.41
N GLY A 127 17.51 -0.88 -13.33
CA GLY A 127 16.75 0.17 -13.99
C GLY A 127 17.27 1.55 -13.62
N HIS A 128 18.21 2.05 -14.43
CA HIS A 128 18.80 3.41 -14.45
C HIS A 128 20.24 3.58 -13.93
N ALA A 129 21.15 2.80 -14.52
CA ALA A 129 22.48 3.33 -14.83
C ALA A 129 22.37 4.29 -16.04
N HIS A 130 22.10 5.56 -15.81
CA HIS A 130 22.45 6.59 -16.79
C HIS A 130 23.95 6.86 -16.66
N GLY A 131 24.72 6.16 -17.48
CA GLY A 131 26.08 6.56 -17.80
C GLY A 131 26.07 7.96 -18.41
N ALA A 132 26.84 8.85 -17.82
CA ALA A 132 27.40 10.02 -18.47
C ALA A 132 28.75 10.31 -17.81
N GLU A 133 29.68 9.37 -17.98
CA GLU A 133 31.10 9.70 -17.90
C GLU A 133 31.45 10.62 -19.08
N GLY A 134 32.35 11.55 -18.78
CA GLY A 134 32.61 12.73 -19.57
C GLY A 134 33.13 12.46 -20.98
N HIS A 135 32.72 13.35 -21.89
CA HIS A 135 33.49 13.62 -23.09
C HIS A 135 34.21 14.95 -22.92
N GLY A 136 35.50 14.86 -22.66
CA GLY A 136 36.44 15.94 -22.91
C GLY A 136 36.62 16.14 -24.42
N HIS A 137 36.47 17.39 -24.86
CA HIS A 137 37.46 18.19 -25.59
C HIS A 137 38.22 17.62 -26.83
N HIS A 138 38.20 18.47 -27.87
CA HIS A 138 39.11 18.60 -29.04
C HIS A 138 38.91 17.68 -30.26
N HIS A 139 38.47 18.27 -31.37
CA HIS A 139 39.34 18.72 -32.48
C HIS A 139 38.62 19.73 -33.38
#